data_AF-A0AA91GR66-F1
#
_entry.id   AF-A0AA91GR66-F1
#
_cell.length_a   1.000
_cell.length_b   1.000
_cell.length_c   1.000
_cell.angle_alpha   90.00
_cell.angle_beta   90.00
_cell.angle_gamma   90.00
#
_symmetry.space_group_name_H-M   'P 1'
#
loop_
_entity.id
_entity.type
_entity.pdbx_description
1 polymer ?
#
loop_
_entity_poly.entity_id
_entity_poly.type
_entity_poly.pdbx_seq_one_letter_code
_entity_poly.pdbx_strand_id
1 'polypeptide(L)' 'MVEAFWYLPTQGDERYLGTKIGRREANYPYMCQIAQAVDQLGYGGMLIGTGQRNRVCPLLQRSKEGR' A
#
# COMPACT_ATOMS: atom_id res chain seq x y z
N MET A 1 4.07 -9.87 21.48
CA MET A 1 2.93 -9.62 20.57
C MET A 1 3.53 -9.25 19.22
N VAL A 2 3.13 -9.89 18.12
CA VAL A 2 3.73 -9.67 16.79
C VAL A 2 2.92 -8.61 16.07
N GLU A 3 3.58 -7.54 15.61
CA GLU A 3 2.96 -6.50 14.78
C GLU A 3 3.09 -6.89 13.31
N ALA A 4 1.95 -6.99 12.63
CA ALA A 4 1.91 -7.24 11.20
C ALA A 4 1.98 -5.90 10.45
N PHE A 5 2.82 -5.85 9.41
CA PHE A 5 2.95 -4.70 8.52
C PHE A 5 2.60 -5.12 7.09
N TRP A 6 1.89 -4.25 6.37
CA TRP A 6 1.56 -4.48 4.97
C TRP A 6 2.52 -3.72 4.05
N TYR A 7 2.86 -4.29 2.88
CA TYR A 7 3.68 -3.60 1.86
C TYR A 7 2.80 -3.03 0.75
N LEU A 8 2.96 -1.74 0.44
CA LEU A 8 2.24 -1.09 -0.65
C LEU A 8 3.00 -1.28 -1.98
N PRO A 9 2.43 -1.99 -2.96
CA PRO A 9 3.04 -2.15 -4.27
C PRO A 9 2.89 -0.86 -5.10
N THR A 10 3.75 0.13 -4.84
CA THR A 10 3.74 1.41 -5.56
C THR A 10 4.08 1.23 -7.04
N GLN A 11 4.83 0.20 -7.42
CA GLN A 11 5.19 -0.08 -8.83
C GLN A 11 4.10 -0.80 -9.65
N GLY A 12 2.95 -1.04 -9.03
CA GLY A 12 1.88 -1.87 -9.56
C GLY A 12 1.82 -3.21 -8.83
N ASP A 13 0.62 -3.71 -8.70
CA ASP A 13 0.31 -5.02 -8.14
C ASP A 13 0.17 -6.03 -9.29
N GLU A 14 0.84 -7.16 -9.21
CA GLU A 14 0.81 -8.20 -10.25
C GLU A 14 0.45 -9.55 -9.63
N ARG A 15 -0.58 -10.21 -10.18
CA ARG A 15 -0.97 -11.55 -9.72
C ARG A 15 0.03 -12.63 -10.14
N TYR A 16 0.69 -12.45 -11.27
CA TYR A 16 1.63 -13.40 -11.85
C TYR A 16 2.95 -12.69 -12.17
N LEU A 17 4.03 -13.12 -11.52
CA LEU A 17 5.36 -12.56 -11.69
C LEU A 17 5.79 -12.59 -13.17
N GLY A 18 6.26 -11.46 -13.69
CA GLY A 18 6.80 -11.37 -15.05
C GLY A 18 5.75 -11.40 -16.16
N THR A 19 4.46 -11.36 -15.83
CA THR A 19 3.38 -11.26 -16.83
C THR A 19 2.57 -9.99 -16.64
N LYS A 20 2.04 -9.46 -17.74
CA LYS A 20 1.10 -8.33 -17.69
C LYS A 20 -0.34 -8.76 -17.36
N ILE A 21 -0.59 -10.07 -17.28
CA ILE A 21 -1.94 -10.62 -17.08
C ILE A 21 -2.33 -10.39 -15.62
N GLY A 22 -3.37 -9.59 -15.40
CA GLY A 22 -3.83 -9.26 -14.05
C GLY A 22 -2.94 -8.25 -13.31
N ARG A 23 -2.10 -7.50 -14.03
CA ARG A 23 -1.40 -6.34 -13.47
C ARG A 23 -2.42 -5.23 -13.19
N ARG A 24 -2.39 -4.69 -11.98
CA ARG A 24 -3.13 -3.51 -11.56
C ARG A 24 -2.14 -2.35 -11.42
N GLU A 25 -2.45 -1.24 -12.07
CA GLU A 25 -1.66 -0.02 -11.90
C GLU A 25 -1.86 0.54 -10.48
N ALA A 26 -0.77 1.03 -9.88
CA ALA A 26 -0.78 1.69 -8.60
C ALA A 26 -1.34 3.13 -8.74
N ASN A 27 -2.64 3.21 -8.99
CA ASN A 27 -3.35 4.48 -9.08
C ASN A 27 -3.75 4.98 -7.68
N TYR A 28 -4.03 6.28 -7.57
CA TYR A 28 -4.46 6.91 -6.32
C TYR A 28 -5.66 6.22 -5.64
N PRO A 29 -6.79 5.94 -6.33
CA PRO A 29 -7.95 5.33 -5.67
C PRO A 29 -7.67 3.89 -5.17
N TYR A 30 -6.88 3.11 -5.91
CA TYR A 30 -6.47 1.77 -5.49
C TYR A 30 -5.58 1.81 -4.24
N MET A 31 -4.61 2.73 -4.19
CA MET A 31 -3.77 2.92 -3.01
C MET A 31 -4.59 3.36 -1.79
N CYS A 32 -5.58 4.25 -1.95
CA CYS A 32 -6.48 4.62 -0.85
C CYS A 32 -7.33 3.42 -0.38
N GLN A 33 -7.82 2.58 -1.30
CA GLN A 33 -8.60 1.40 -0.94
C GLN A 33 -7.78 0.43 -0.09
N ILE A 34 -6.53 0.16 -0.48
CA ILE A 34 -5.64 -0.71 0.31
C ILE A 34 -5.36 -0.08 1.67
N ALA A 35 -5.06 1.23 1.73
CA ALA A 35 -4.81 1.91 3.00
C ALA A 35 -5.99 1.82 3.97
N GLN A 36 -7.21 2.00 3.48
CA GLN A 36 -8.44 1.84 4.28
C GLN A 36 -8.62 0.41 4.77
N ALA A 37 -8.35 -0.59 3.91
CA ALA A 37 -8.45 -1.99 4.31
C ALA A 37 -7.42 -2.36 5.38
N VAL A 38 -6.17 -1.89 5.26
CA VAL A 38 -5.10 -2.14 6.23
C VAL A 38 -5.41 -1.49 7.58
N ASP A 39 -5.93 -0.26 7.58
CA ASP A 39 -6.38 0.45 8.78
C ASP A 39 -7.53 -0.29 9.48
N GLN A 40 -8.53 -0.73 8.72
CA GLN A 40 -9.68 -1.51 9.26
C GLN A 40 -9.27 -2.87 9.83
N LEU A 41 -8.24 -3.50 9.27
CA LEU A 41 -7.75 -4.80 9.71
C LEU A 41 -6.82 -4.73 10.93
N GLY A 42 -6.47 -3.52 11.40
CA GLY A 42 -5.66 -3.34 12.60
C GLY A 42 -4.18 -3.71 12.43
N TYR A 43 -3.64 -3.58 11.21
CA TYR A 43 -2.19 -3.70 11.01
C TYR A 43 -1.47 -2.55 11.74
N GLY A 44 -0.30 -2.85 12.31
CA GLY A 44 0.51 -1.84 13.02
C GLY A 44 1.02 -0.73 12.11
N GLY A 45 1.06 -1.00 10.80
CA GLY A 45 1.27 0.04 9.81
C GLY A 45 1.55 -0.51 8.42
N MET A 46 1.97 0.41 7.55
CA MET A 46 2.21 0.11 6.14
C MET A 46 3.58 0.61 5.68
N LEU A 47 4.29 -0.25 4.96
CA LEU A 47 5.57 0.04 4.33
C LEU A 47 5.34 0.52 2.90
N ILE A 48 5.86 1.69 2.60
CA ILE A 48 5.83 2.27 1.27
C ILE A 48 7.21 2.07 0.66
N GLY A 49 7.31 1.30 -0.42
CA GLY A 49 8.53 1.22 -1.22
C GLY A 49 8.81 2.60 -1.82
N THR A 50 9.80 3.31 -1.28
CA THR A 50 10.21 4.64 -1.75
C THR A 50 10.81 4.51 -3.14
N GLY A 51 9.99 4.77 -4.15
CA GLY A 51 10.41 4.72 -5.55
C GLY A 51 9.54 5.51 -6.53
N GLN A 52 8.55 6.30 -6.07
CA GLN A 52 7.61 6.97 -6.99
C GLN A 52 7.21 8.40 -6.62
N ARG A 53 6.99 9.18 -7.70
CA ARG A 53 6.47 10.55 -7.80
C ARG A 53 4.92 10.65 -7.74
N ASN A 54 4.21 9.54 -7.59
CA ASN A 54 2.74 9.53 -7.67
C ASN A 54 2.11 10.00 -6.33
N ARG A 55 0.96 10.69 -6.39
CA ARG A 55 0.28 11.13 -5.16
C ARG A 55 -0.12 9.91 -4.34
N VAL A 56 0.41 9.82 -3.13
CA VAL A 56 0.07 8.78 -2.17
C VAL A 56 -1.17 9.25 -1.40
N CYS A 57 -2.08 8.33 -1.04
CA CYS A 57 -3.26 8.66 -0.22
C CYS A 57 -2.82 9.32 1.10
N PRO A 58 -3.38 10.46 1.53
CA PRO A 58 -3.00 11.10 2.80
C PRO A 58 -3.18 10.21 4.03
N LEU A 59 -4.09 9.22 3.94
CA LEU A 59 -4.29 8.21 4.99
C LEU A 59 -3.03 7.35 5.23
N LEU A 60 -2.19 7.15 4.21
CA LEU A 60 -0.92 6.42 4.34
C LEU A 60 0.13 7.21 5.11
N GLN A 61 0.10 8.54 5.07
CA GLN A 61 1.02 9.38 5.84
C GLN A 61 0.72 9.33 7.34
N ARG A 62 -0.54 9.02 7.70
CA ARG A 62 -0.97 8.90 9.10
C ARG A 62 -0.38 7.68 9.81
N SER A 63 0.02 6.64 9.06
CA SER A 63 0.63 5.42 9.60
C SER A 63 2.12 5.58 9.98
N LYS A 64 2.76 6.72 9.67
CA LYS A 64 4.18 6.99 10.01
C LYS A 64 4.36 7.92 11.21
N GLU A 65 3.29 8.51 11.72
CA GLU A 65 3.30 9.51 12.79
C GLU A 65 2.34 9.07 13.90
N GLY A 66 2.75 8.12 14.75
CA GLY A 66 1.93 7.76 15.90
C GLY A 66 2.22 6.38 16.49
N ARG A 67 2.97 6.42 17.60
CA ARG A 67 3.35 5.36 18.54
C ARG A 67 4.53 4.48 18.17
#